data_AF-A0A3C2ALF8-F1
#
_entry.id   AF-A0A3C2ALF8-F1
#
_cell.length_a   1.000
_cell.length_b   1.000
_cell.length_c   1.000
_cell.angle_alpha   90.00
_cell.angle_beta   90.00
_cell.angle_gamma   90.00
#
_symmetry.space_group_name_H-M   'P 1'
#
loop_
_entity.id
_entity.type
_entity.pdbx_description
1 polymer ?
#
loop_
_entity_poly.entity_id
_entity_poly.type
_entity_poly.pdbx_seq_one_letter_code
_entity_poly.pdbx_strand_id
1 'polypeptide(L)'
;ELANISERRTFQLIMGKNGLPVYLVEKPGLHSGFMIPQYTSAGIVSQNKQLCTPASVDSIVSSNGQEDHVSMGANAATKLYEVVENVYQVLAIELFTAAQALDFRRPEKSSPVIEEFISEYRKLVPFLHEDEQMHPHMVNTKEFLMKVELPKV
;
A
#
# COMPACT_ATOMS: atom_id res chain seq x y z
N GLU A 1 6.77 -9.86 0.52
CA GLU A 1 6.36 -10.01 -0.91
C GLU A 1 5.13 -9.25 -1.37
N LEU A 2 3.92 -9.40 -0.77
CA LEU A 2 2.73 -8.69 -1.27
C LEU A 2 2.93 -7.16 -1.38
N ALA A 3 3.44 -6.53 -0.32
CA ALA A 3 3.80 -5.10 -0.35
C ALA A 3 4.89 -4.78 -1.38
N ASN A 4 5.88 -5.67 -1.54
CA ASN A 4 7.01 -5.48 -2.45
C ASN A 4 6.54 -5.41 -3.91
N ILE A 5 5.70 -6.36 -4.34
CA ILE A 5 5.15 -6.35 -5.71
C ILE A 5 4.11 -5.24 -5.92
N SER A 6 3.31 -4.93 -4.90
CA SER A 6 2.33 -3.83 -4.92
C SER A 6 3.02 -2.49 -5.18
N GLU A 7 4.11 -2.21 -4.46
CA GLU A 7 4.88 -0.98 -4.65
C GLU A 7 5.49 -0.89 -6.06
N ARG A 8 5.94 -2.01 -6.65
CA ARG A 8 6.39 -2.03 -8.05
C ARG A 8 5.27 -1.69 -9.04
N ARG A 9 4.02 -2.11 -8.78
CA ARG A 9 2.86 -1.73 -9.61
C ARG A 9 2.49 -0.26 -9.43
N THR A 10 2.54 0.27 -8.21
CA THR A 10 2.43 1.72 -7.94
C THR A 10 3.45 2.51 -8.75
N PHE A 11 4.72 2.08 -8.76
CA PHE A 11 5.77 2.71 -9.57
C PHE A 11 5.43 2.69 -11.07
N GLN A 12 4.94 1.57 -11.61
CA GLN A 12 4.56 1.48 -13.03
C GLN A 12 3.47 2.48 -13.41
N LEU A 13 2.50 2.73 -12.51
CA LEU A 13 1.42 3.69 -12.74
C LEU A 13 1.92 5.14 -12.80
N ILE A 14 2.86 5.52 -11.93
CA ILE A 14 3.32 6.92 -11.83
C ILE A 14 4.43 7.28 -12.82
N MET A 15 5.03 6.31 -13.50
CA MET A 15 6.14 6.52 -14.42
C MET A 15 5.75 7.29 -15.71
N GLY A 16 4.47 7.54 -15.95
CA GLY A 16 3.99 8.26 -17.14
C GLY A 16 4.08 7.43 -18.42
N LYS A 17 3.90 6.12 -18.33
CA LYS A 17 3.84 5.21 -19.49
C LYS A 17 2.40 4.87 -19.85
N ASN A 18 2.20 4.28 -21.04
CA ASN A 18 0.89 3.78 -21.50
C ASN A 18 -0.20 4.86 -21.56
N GLY A 19 0.17 6.09 -21.94
CA GLY A 19 -0.74 7.23 -22.09
C GLY A 19 -1.12 7.95 -20.79
N LEU A 20 -0.52 7.58 -19.65
CA LEU A 20 -0.74 8.27 -18.37
C LEU A 20 0.20 9.46 -18.20
N PRO A 21 -0.23 10.54 -17.53
CA PRO A 21 0.68 11.62 -17.16
C PRO A 21 1.68 11.17 -16.09
N VAL A 22 2.87 11.76 -16.11
CA VAL A 22 3.90 11.51 -15.09
C VAL A 22 3.34 11.89 -13.71
N TYR A 23 3.52 11.02 -12.72
CA TYR A 23 2.99 11.15 -11.36
C TYR A 23 1.47 11.28 -11.24
N LEU A 24 0.71 10.97 -12.30
CA LEU A 24 -0.76 11.03 -12.31
C LEU A 24 -1.31 12.40 -11.91
N VAL A 25 -0.78 13.46 -12.53
CA VAL A 25 -1.24 14.84 -12.33
C VAL A 25 -1.37 15.59 -13.64
N GLU A 26 -2.31 16.53 -13.73
CA GLU A 26 -2.62 17.26 -14.96
C GLU A 26 -1.50 18.21 -15.41
N LYS A 27 -0.83 18.90 -14.48
CA LYS A 27 0.24 19.88 -14.77
C LYS A 27 1.57 19.47 -14.12
N PRO A 28 2.28 18.49 -14.69
CA PRO A 28 3.56 18.05 -14.15
C PRO A 28 4.58 19.21 -14.13
N GLY A 29 5.37 19.30 -13.06
CA GLY A 29 6.37 20.35 -12.84
C GLY A 29 5.90 21.46 -11.89
N LEU A 30 4.61 21.81 -11.91
CA LEU A 30 3.99 22.62 -10.86
C LEU A 30 3.47 21.77 -9.71
N HIS A 31 3.03 20.55 -10.04
CA HIS A 31 2.51 19.59 -9.07
C HIS A 31 3.38 18.33 -9.03
N SER A 32 3.52 17.77 -7.83
CA SER A 32 4.25 16.54 -7.52
C SER A 32 3.40 15.29 -7.71
N GLY A 33 2.07 15.41 -7.62
CA GLY A 33 1.15 14.30 -7.77
C GLY A 33 1.49 13.13 -6.84
N PHE A 34 1.42 11.92 -7.37
CA PHE A 34 1.55 10.68 -6.62
C PHE A 34 3.02 10.25 -6.36
N MET A 35 3.98 11.17 -6.51
CA MET A 35 5.40 10.91 -6.19
C MET A 35 5.60 10.55 -4.71
N ILE A 36 5.05 11.35 -3.79
CA ILE A 36 5.25 11.15 -2.34
C ILE A 36 4.54 9.90 -1.80
N PRO A 37 3.29 9.58 -2.19
CA PRO A 37 2.70 8.28 -1.86
C PRO A 37 3.59 7.09 -2.24
N GLN A 38 4.22 7.12 -3.42
CA GLN A 38 5.15 6.04 -3.81
C GLN A 38 6.40 6.01 -2.92
N TYR A 39 6.94 7.17 -2.51
CA TYR A 39 8.06 7.22 -1.56
C TYR A 39 7.69 6.62 -0.21
N THR A 40 6.49 6.94 0.30
CA THR A 40 5.96 6.34 1.52
C THR A 40 5.86 4.82 1.39
N SER A 41 5.30 4.33 0.28
CA SER A 41 5.22 2.89 0.00
C SER A 41 6.59 2.22 -0.04
N ALA A 42 7.58 2.83 -0.71
CA ALA A 42 8.93 2.30 -0.81
C ALA A 42 9.64 2.25 0.57
N GLY A 43 9.46 3.29 1.40
CA GLY A 43 9.96 3.33 2.77
C GLY A 43 9.39 2.20 3.62
N ILE A 44 8.07 1.99 3.57
CA ILE A 44 7.37 0.91 4.28
C ILE A 44 7.87 -0.47 3.82
N VAL A 45 8.02 -0.69 2.51
CA VAL A 45 8.57 -1.95 1.98
C VAL A 45 9.99 -2.19 2.47
N SER A 46 10.81 -1.13 2.59
CA SER A 46 12.17 -1.23 3.14
C SER A 46 12.15 -1.61 4.64
N GLN A 47 11.28 -0.99 5.44
CA GLN A 47 11.09 -1.35 6.85
C GLN A 47 10.67 -2.82 7.01
N ASN A 48 9.72 -3.29 6.18
CA ASN A 48 9.31 -4.69 6.19
C ASN A 48 10.47 -5.67 5.95
N LYS A 49 11.45 -5.32 5.12
CA LYS A 49 12.64 -6.18 4.91
C LYS A 49 13.44 -6.38 6.19
N GLN A 50 13.54 -5.35 7.04
CA GLN A 50 14.20 -5.46 8.35
C GLN A 50 13.39 -6.34 9.32
N LEU A 51 12.06 -6.23 9.27
CA LEU A 51 11.16 -7.07 10.07
C LEU A 51 11.14 -8.54 9.61
N CYS A 52 11.49 -8.85 8.35
CA CYS A 52 11.46 -10.22 7.83
C CYS A 52 12.58 -11.14 8.34
N THR A 53 13.57 -10.65 9.11
CA THR A 53 14.53 -11.54 9.79
C THR A 53 13.79 -12.47 10.76
N PRO A 54 13.95 -13.80 10.72
CA PRO A 54 13.20 -14.69 11.61
C PRO A 54 13.56 -14.41 13.08
N ALA A 55 12.58 -14.26 13.96
CA ALA A 55 12.87 -14.08 15.39
C ALA A 55 13.40 -15.35 16.06
N SER A 56 13.06 -16.51 15.50
CA SER A 56 13.40 -17.84 16.04
C SER A 56 14.83 -18.31 15.75
N VAL A 57 15.66 -17.49 15.10
CA VAL A 57 17.10 -17.77 14.96
C VAL A 57 17.90 -17.36 16.19
N ASP A 58 17.24 -16.72 17.17
CA ASP A 58 17.79 -16.32 18.45
C ASP A 58 17.22 -17.17 19.60
N SER A 59 18.05 -17.43 20.61
CA SER A 59 17.67 -18.12 21.84
C SER A 59 18.60 -17.66 22.97
N ILE A 60 18.01 -17.21 24.07
CA ILE A 60 18.73 -16.78 25.27
C ILE A 60 18.34 -17.73 26.40
N VAL A 61 19.34 -18.43 26.93
CA VAL A 61 19.19 -19.35 28.06
C VAL A 61 18.62 -18.60 29.25
N SER A 62 17.55 -19.12 29.84
CA SER A 62 16.91 -18.56 31.02
C SER A 62 16.97 -19.57 32.18
N SER A 63 16.41 -19.17 33.34
CA SER A 63 16.17 -20.09 34.47
C SER A 63 17.38 -20.91 34.91
N ASN A 64 18.56 -20.26 34.97
CA ASN A 64 19.84 -20.89 35.36
C ASN A 64 20.17 -22.17 34.56
N GLY A 65 19.84 -22.19 33.26
CA GLY A 65 20.14 -23.32 32.37
C GLY A 65 19.08 -24.41 32.31
N GLN A 66 17.92 -24.25 32.97
CA GLN A 66 16.80 -25.19 32.83
C GLN A 66 16.05 -25.00 31.51
N GLU A 67 15.90 -23.75 31.07
CA GLU A 67 15.28 -23.38 29.80
C GLU A 67 16.41 -22.89 28.87
N ASP A 68 17.16 -23.84 28.32
CA ASP A 68 18.38 -23.60 27.53
C ASP A 68 18.13 -23.40 26.03
N HIS A 69 16.89 -23.65 25.56
CA HIS A 69 16.47 -23.39 24.20
C HIS A 69 15.03 -22.87 24.15
N VAL A 70 14.83 -21.69 23.56
CA VAL A 70 13.51 -21.06 23.43
C VAL A 70 13.30 -20.52 22.02
N SER A 71 12.03 -20.32 21.62
CA SER A 71 11.66 -19.98 20.24
C SER A 71 11.67 -18.48 19.93
N MET A 72 11.70 -17.62 20.95
CA MET A 72 11.43 -16.17 20.84
C MET A 72 10.13 -15.84 20.08
N GLY A 73 9.14 -16.74 20.14
CA GLY A 73 7.94 -16.70 19.30
C GLY A 73 7.03 -15.47 19.50
N ALA A 74 7.03 -14.86 20.69
CA ALA A 74 6.28 -13.62 20.92
C ALA A 74 6.76 -12.47 20.02
N ASN A 75 8.08 -12.37 19.81
CA ASN A 75 8.67 -11.38 18.91
C ASN A 75 8.30 -11.68 17.44
N ALA A 76 8.17 -12.96 17.07
CA ALA A 76 7.69 -13.30 15.73
C ALA A 76 6.25 -12.80 15.49
N ALA A 77 5.37 -12.94 16.48
CA ALA A 77 3.98 -12.51 16.38
C ALA A 77 3.83 -10.98 16.26
N THR A 78 4.55 -10.21 17.08
CA THR A 78 4.49 -8.73 17.03
C THR A 78 5.04 -8.19 15.71
N LYS A 79 6.14 -8.77 15.22
CA LYS A 79 6.71 -8.43 13.90
C LYS A 79 5.75 -8.75 12.76
N LEU A 80 5.07 -9.90 12.81
CA LEU A 80 4.07 -10.26 11.80
C LEU A 80 2.92 -9.25 11.78
N TYR A 81 2.41 -8.85 12.95
CA TYR A 81 1.35 -7.85 13.06
C TYR A 81 1.74 -6.53 12.38
N GLU A 82 2.94 -6.01 12.66
CA GLU A 82 3.45 -4.78 12.05
C GLU A 82 3.61 -4.92 10.52
N VAL A 83 4.12 -6.06 10.04
CA VAL A 83 4.24 -6.32 8.60
C VAL A 83 2.87 -6.35 7.92
N VAL A 84 1.85 -6.94 8.54
CA VAL A 84 0.48 -6.97 7.99
C VAL A 84 -0.12 -5.56 7.90
N GLU A 85 0.02 -4.76 8.95
CA GLU A 85 -0.42 -3.35 8.95
C GLU A 85 0.25 -2.54 7.84
N ASN A 86 1.55 -2.76 7.64
CA ASN A 86 2.33 -2.15 6.57
C ASN A 86 1.88 -2.62 5.18
N VAL A 87 1.51 -3.89 5.02
CA VAL A 87 0.96 -4.41 3.76
C VAL A 87 -0.35 -3.71 3.41
N TYR A 88 -1.27 -3.52 4.37
CA TYR A 88 -2.50 -2.77 4.13
C TYR A 88 -2.23 -1.32 3.70
N GLN A 89 -1.23 -0.66 4.32
CA GLN A 89 -0.86 0.70 3.94
C GLN A 89 -0.34 0.79 2.50
N VAL A 90 0.49 -0.17 2.07
CA VAL A 90 1.03 -0.23 0.72
C VAL A 90 -0.05 -0.54 -0.32
N LEU A 91 -0.94 -1.49 -0.02
CA LEU A 91 -2.10 -1.79 -0.88
C LEU A 91 -3.06 -0.61 -0.97
N ALA A 92 -3.24 0.16 0.11
CA ALA A 92 -4.03 1.38 0.09
C ALA A 92 -3.43 2.44 -0.84
N ILE A 93 -2.11 2.63 -0.80
CA ILE A 93 -1.42 3.53 -1.73
C ILE A 93 -1.57 3.04 -3.18
N GLU A 94 -1.48 1.73 -3.41
CA GLU A 94 -1.72 1.17 -4.75
C GLU A 94 -3.14 1.44 -5.23
N LEU A 95 -4.17 1.19 -4.42
CA LEU A 95 -5.56 1.48 -4.78
C LEU A 95 -5.78 2.97 -5.07
N PHE A 96 -5.25 3.83 -4.21
CA PHE A 96 -5.34 5.27 -4.38
C PHE A 96 -4.72 5.73 -5.72
N THR A 97 -3.53 5.19 -6.04
CA THR A 97 -2.83 5.45 -7.30
C THR A 97 -3.58 4.88 -8.51
N ALA A 98 -4.11 3.65 -8.40
CA ALA A 98 -4.82 2.96 -9.47
C ALA A 98 -6.15 3.66 -9.80
N ALA A 99 -6.90 4.12 -8.80
CA ALA A 99 -8.12 4.88 -9.01
C ALA A 99 -7.84 6.18 -9.77
N GLN A 100 -6.78 6.89 -9.38
CA GLN A 100 -6.34 8.10 -10.09
C GLN A 100 -5.99 7.79 -11.55
N ALA A 101 -5.23 6.73 -11.80
CA ALA A 101 -4.86 6.32 -13.15
C ALA A 101 -6.06 5.90 -14.00
N LEU A 102 -7.08 5.27 -13.40
CA LEU A 102 -8.30 4.90 -14.09
C LEU A 102 -9.08 6.13 -14.57
N ASP A 103 -9.12 7.19 -13.77
CA ASP A 103 -9.81 8.43 -14.14
C ASP A 103 -9.09 9.18 -15.28
N PHE A 104 -7.76 9.09 -15.38
CA PHE A 104 -7.03 9.59 -16.55
C PHE A 104 -7.31 8.82 -17.85
N ARG A 105 -7.96 7.65 -17.78
CA ARG A 105 -8.36 6.87 -18.98
C ARG A 105 -9.77 7.19 -19.46
N ARG A 106 -10.51 8.07 -18.78
CA ARG A 106 -11.86 8.44 -19.23
C ARG A 106 -11.81 9.08 -20.63
N PRO A 107 -12.80 8.79 -21.51
CA PRO A 107 -14.10 8.15 -21.22
C PRO A 107 -14.11 6.61 -21.27
N GLU A 108 -12.96 5.94 -21.45
CA GLU A 108 -12.91 4.48 -21.44
C GLU A 108 -13.35 3.91 -20.07
N LYS A 109 -13.85 2.67 -20.08
CA LYS A 109 -14.36 1.98 -18.89
C LYS A 109 -13.71 0.61 -18.74
N SER A 110 -13.53 0.21 -17.48
CA SER A 110 -13.12 -1.13 -17.09
C SER A 110 -14.33 -2.09 -17.05
N SER A 111 -14.13 -3.29 -16.51
CA SER A 111 -15.22 -4.24 -16.29
C SER A 111 -16.24 -3.70 -15.27
N PRO A 112 -17.52 -4.15 -15.33
CA PRO A 112 -18.56 -3.67 -14.43
C PRO A 112 -18.21 -3.77 -12.94
N VAL A 113 -17.56 -4.87 -12.53
CA VAL A 113 -17.15 -5.10 -11.14
C VAL A 113 -16.11 -4.07 -10.67
N ILE A 114 -15.14 -3.73 -11.53
CA ILE A 114 -14.13 -2.72 -11.20
C ILE A 114 -14.74 -1.33 -11.17
N GLU A 115 -15.63 -1.01 -12.10
CA GLU A 115 -16.32 0.29 -12.13
C GLU A 115 -17.20 0.48 -10.88
N GLU A 116 -17.94 -0.55 -10.46
CA GLU A 116 -18.74 -0.54 -9.24
C GLU A 116 -17.86 -0.30 -8.00
N PHE A 117 -16.79 -1.10 -7.86
CA PHE A 117 -15.85 -1.00 -6.76
C PHE A 117 -15.21 0.40 -6.67
N ILE A 118 -14.73 0.93 -7.80
CA ILE A 118 -14.13 2.27 -7.84
C ILE A 118 -15.17 3.35 -7.58
N SER A 119 -16.42 3.19 -8.04
CA SER A 119 -17.49 4.16 -7.77
C SER A 119 -17.80 4.27 -6.27
N GLU A 120 -17.82 3.15 -5.54
CA GLU A 120 -17.99 3.13 -4.09
C GLU A 120 -16.80 3.75 -3.37
N TYR A 121 -15.58 3.41 -3.79
CA TYR A 121 -14.36 4.01 -3.26
C TYR A 121 -14.30 5.53 -3.47
N ARG A 122 -14.74 6.02 -4.64
CA ARG A 122 -14.75 7.45 -4.99
C ARG A 122 -15.72 8.30 -4.16
N LYS A 123 -16.67 7.69 -3.45
CA LYS A 123 -17.49 8.39 -2.44
C LYS A 123 -16.65 8.87 -1.24
N LEU A 124 -15.51 8.24 -0.99
CA LEU A 124 -14.63 8.53 0.14
C LEU A 124 -13.36 9.29 -0.27
N VAL A 125 -12.76 8.95 -1.42
CA VAL A 125 -11.53 9.57 -1.91
C VAL A 125 -11.75 10.12 -3.33
N PRO A 126 -11.81 11.45 -3.51
CA PRO A 126 -12.08 12.06 -4.80
C PRO A 126 -10.88 11.91 -5.76
N PHE A 127 -11.11 12.23 -7.03
CA PHE A 127 -10.03 12.45 -7.99
C PHE A 127 -9.27 13.74 -7.64
N LEU A 128 -7.95 13.71 -7.77
CA LEU A 128 -7.11 14.86 -7.44
C LEU A 128 -6.70 15.62 -8.70
N HIS A 129 -7.14 16.89 -8.83
CA HIS A 129 -6.75 17.75 -9.95
C HIS A 129 -5.39 18.44 -9.73
N GLU A 130 -5.12 18.82 -8.49
CA GLU A 130 -3.94 19.56 -8.07
C GLU A 130 -3.33 18.92 -6.80
N ASP A 131 -2.15 19.38 -6.40
CA ASP A 131 -1.52 18.89 -5.17
C ASP A 131 -2.33 19.29 -3.93
N GLU A 132 -2.58 18.31 -3.06
CA GLU A 132 -3.13 18.54 -1.74
C GLU A 132 -2.53 17.58 -0.70
N GLN A 133 -2.97 17.70 0.55
CA GLN A 133 -2.49 16.81 1.61
C GLN A 133 -2.99 15.37 1.37
N MET A 134 -2.10 14.50 0.89
CA MET A 134 -2.48 13.13 0.54
C MET A 134 -2.64 12.17 1.72
N HIS A 135 -2.15 12.53 2.91
CA HIS A 135 -2.19 11.64 4.09
C HIS A 135 -3.60 11.22 4.51
N PRO A 136 -4.59 12.13 4.67
CA PRO A 136 -5.96 11.76 4.96
C PRO A 136 -6.56 10.79 3.93
N HIS A 137 -6.27 10.99 2.64
CA HIS A 137 -6.72 10.07 1.60
C HIS A 137 -6.13 8.68 1.77
N MET A 138 -4.81 8.57 2.00
CA MET A 138 -4.17 7.26 2.23
C MET A 138 -4.74 6.53 3.46
N VAL A 139 -5.06 7.26 4.54
CA VAL A 139 -5.70 6.69 5.74
C VAL A 139 -7.11 6.20 5.41
N ASN A 140 -7.92 7.03 4.75
CA ASN A 140 -9.27 6.68 4.32
C ASN A 140 -9.28 5.46 3.38
N THR A 141 -8.32 5.38 2.44
CA THR A 141 -8.19 4.22 1.54
C THR A 141 -7.83 2.95 2.31
N LYS A 142 -6.96 3.04 3.32
CA LYS A 142 -6.64 1.89 4.18
C LYS A 142 -7.88 1.43 4.94
N GLU A 143 -8.62 2.34 5.55
CA GLU A 143 -9.87 2.01 6.25
C GLU A 143 -10.91 1.37 5.32
N PHE A 144 -11.04 1.89 4.10
CA PHE A 144 -11.92 1.31 3.08
C PHE A 144 -11.52 -0.14 2.78
N LEU A 145 -10.23 -0.40 2.53
CA LEU A 145 -9.74 -1.77 2.25
C LEU A 145 -9.95 -2.74 3.41
N MET A 146 -9.90 -2.28 4.66
CA MET A 146 -10.12 -3.13 5.83
C MET A 146 -11.60 -3.47 6.06
N LYS A 147 -12.52 -2.65 5.52
CA LYS A 147 -13.98 -2.78 5.71
C LYS A 147 -14.69 -3.35 4.49
N VAL A 148 -14.10 -3.22 3.30
CA VAL A 148 -14.76 -3.60 2.04
C VAL A 148 -14.91 -5.12 1.95
N GLU A 149 -16.13 -5.57 1.66
CA GLU A 149 -16.39 -6.96 1.31
C GLU A 149 -16.13 -7.14 -0.19
N LEU A 150 -15.15 -7.97 -0.52
CA LEU A 150 -14.87 -8.29 -1.92
C LEU A 150 -15.91 -9.30 -2.45
N PRO A 151 -16.36 -9.16 -3.71
CA PRO A 151 -17.23 -10.15 -4.31
C PRO A 151 -16.53 -11.52 -4.31
N LYS A 152 -17.27 -12.56 -3.92
CA LYS A 152 -16.78 -13.94 -3.97
C LYS A 152 -16.68 -14.33 -5.44
N VAL A 153 -15.45 -14.56 -5.91
CA VAL A 153 -15.13 -15.07 -7.25
C VAL A 153 -15.51 -16.54 -7.35
#